data_AF-A0A1I4GWZ0-F1
#
_entry.id   AF-A0A1I4GWZ0-F1
#
_cell.length_a   1.000
_cell.length_b   1.000
_cell.length_c   1.000
_cell.angle_alpha   90.00
_cell.angle_beta   90.00
_cell.angle_gamma   90.00
#
_symmetry.space_group_name_H-M   'P 1'
#
loop_
_entity.id
_entity.type
_entity.pdbx_description
1 polymer ?
#
loop_
_entity_poly.entity_id
_entity_poly.type
_entity_poly.pdbx_seq_one_letter_code
_entity_poly.pdbx_strand_id
1 'polypeptide(L)'
;MIDLHYWPTPNGHKVTLFLEETGLPYRIHPVDIGKGAQFEPAFLRIAPNNRMPAIVDHAPADGGAPVSLFESGAILLYLAEKTGRFLPGDLRGRAETLQWLFWQMGGLGPMLGQNHHFSQYAPEKIPYAIDRYVKETNRLYGVLDRRLADRAFVAGEDYTIADMAAYPWIVPWEKQGQSLDDHPHLKRWFEAIAERPATKAAYARAKEANPNYGQPMSEDAKKVMFGQDAANTKR
;
A
#
# COMPACT_ATOMS: atom_id res chain seq x y z
N MET A 1 12.11 18.13 -0.76
CA MET A 1 10.95 17.90 0.12
C MET A 1 9.93 17.12 -0.68
N ILE A 2 9.31 16.08 -0.11
CA ILE A 2 8.30 15.26 -0.77
C ILE A 2 6.91 15.75 -0.37
N ASP A 3 6.06 16.11 -1.33
CA ASP A 3 4.62 16.21 -1.08
C ASP A 3 4.00 14.84 -1.31
N LEU A 4 3.32 14.29 -0.31
CA LEU A 4 2.65 13.01 -0.34
C LEU A 4 1.13 13.21 -0.33
N HIS A 5 0.47 12.90 -1.43
CA HIS A 5 -0.98 12.85 -1.53
C HIS A 5 -1.50 11.52 -0.97
N TYR A 6 -2.18 11.58 0.18
CA TYR A 6 -2.36 10.42 1.05
C TYR A 6 -3.77 10.28 1.63
N TRP A 7 -4.14 9.03 1.86
CA TRP A 7 -5.29 8.60 2.63
C TRP A 7 -4.90 7.31 3.36
N PRO A 8 -5.37 7.04 4.59
CA PRO A 8 -4.91 5.90 5.37
C PRO A 8 -5.53 4.58 4.89
N THR A 9 -5.00 4.10 3.79
CA THR A 9 -5.28 2.82 3.14
C THR A 9 -4.00 1.98 3.12
N PRO A 10 -4.09 0.65 2.86
CA PRO A 10 -2.90 -0.16 2.66
C PRO A 10 -1.90 0.44 1.67
N ASN A 11 -2.36 0.95 0.52
CA ASN A 11 -1.47 1.56 -0.47
C ASN A 11 -0.83 2.88 0.01
N GLY A 12 -1.57 3.70 0.77
CA GLY A 12 -1.02 4.92 1.36
C GLY A 12 0.11 4.64 2.35
N HIS A 13 -0.11 3.65 3.22
CA HIS A 13 0.86 3.26 4.25
C HIS A 13 2.18 2.77 3.70
N LYS A 14 2.21 2.19 2.49
CA LYS A 14 3.48 1.80 1.84
C LYS A 14 4.45 2.96 1.76
N VAL A 15 3.95 4.14 1.37
CA VAL A 15 4.80 5.33 1.15
C VAL A 15 5.16 5.99 2.47
N THR A 16 4.24 6.08 3.44
CA THR A 16 4.60 6.62 4.77
C THR A 16 5.60 5.72 5.50
N LEU A 17 5.51 4.39 5.36
CA LEU A 17 6.53 3.47 5.87
C LEU A 17 7.92 3.82 5.33
N PHE A 18 8.05 3.99 4.02
CA PHE A 18 9.32 4.35 3.40
C PHE A 18 9.85 5.70 3.91
N LEU A 19 8.98 6.72 3.96
CA LEU A 19 9.37 8.08 4.34
C LEU A 19 9.80 8.15 5.81
N GLU A 20 9.09 7.48 6.72
CA GLU A 20 9.46 7.41 8.14
C GLU A 20 10.75 6.59 8.35
N GLU A 21 10.94 5.51 7.60
CA GLU A 21 12.15 4.68 7.64
C GLU A 21 13.41 5.41 7.13
N THR A 22 13.24 6.28 6.13
CA THR A 22 14.34 7.07 5.57
C THR A 22 14.57 8.39 6.29
N GLY A 23 13.58 8.89 7.03
CA GLY A 23 13.60 10.24 7.59
C GLY A 23 13.54 11.33 6.52
N LEU A 24 13.13 11.00 5.29
CA LEU A 24 13.00 11.99 4.22
C LEU A 24 11.93 13.04 4.61
N PRO A 25 12.23 14.35 4.54
CA PRO A 25 11.24 15.37 4.86
C PRO A 25 10.07 15.33 3.88
N TYR A 26 8.87 15.17 4.42
CA TYR A 26 7.65 15.11 3.63
C TYR A 26 6.48 15.87 4.26
N ARG A 27 5.51 16.23 3.42
CA ARG A 27 4.25 16.85 3.81
C ARG A 27 3.09 16.01 3.31
N ILE A 28 2.14 15.71 4.18
CA ILE A 28 0.91 15.01 3.81
C ILE A 28 -0.10 16.01 3.25
N HIS A 29 -0.65 15.69 2.08
CA HIS A 29 -1.82 16.33 1.47
C HIS A 29 -2.97 15.31 1.48
N PRO A 30 -3.94 15.43 2.40
CA PRO A 30 -5.03 14.47 2.49
C PRO A 30 -5.87 14.43 1.21
N VAL A 31 -6.13 13.24 0.69
CA VAL A 31 -7.06 12.98 -0.42
C VAL A 31 -8.21 12.15 0.11
N ASP A 32 -9.28 12.80 0.57
CA ASP A 32 -10.46 12.11 1.12
C ASP A 32 -11.22 11.37 0.02
N ILE A 33 -10.88 10.09 -0.14
CA ILE A 33 -11.44 9.24 -1.19
C ILE A 33 -12.92 8.90 -0.98
N GLY A 34 -13.42 9.03 0.25
CA GLY A 34 -14.83 8.88 0.57
C GLY A 34 -15.66 10.10 0.16
N LYS A 35 -15.02 11.27 -0.01
CA LYS A 35 -15.65 12.50 -0.50
C LYS A 35 -15.35 12.82 -1.95
N GLY A 36 -14.54 12.01 -2.64
CA GLY A 36 -14.27 12.17 -4.07
C GLY A 36 -13.12 13.13 -4.39
N ALA A 37 -12.26 13.48 -3.42
CA ALA A 37 -11.12 14.38 -3.64
C ALA A 37 -10.15 13.88 -4.74
N GLN A 38 -10.12 12.56 -4.99
CA GLN A 38 -9.35 11.92 -6.05
C GLN A 38 -9.83 12.26 -7.48
N PHE A 39 -10.98 12.90 -7.62
CA PHE A 39 -11.51 13.37 -8.92
C PHE A 39 -11.26 14.86 -9.14
N GLU A 40 -10.75 15.57 -8.15
CA GLU A 40 -10.49 17.01 -8.30
C GLU A 40 -9.46 17.25 -9.42
N PRO A 41 -9.69 18.23 -10.31
CA PRO A 41 -8.77 18.50 -11.41
C PRO A 41 -7.33 18.76 -10.96
N ALA A 42 -7.14 19.29 -9.75
CA ALA A 42 -5.82 19.49 -9.17
C ALA A 42 -5.09 18.17 -8.88
N PHE A 43 -5.78 17.18 -8.32
CA PHE A 43 -5.21 15.86 -8.07
C PHE A 43 -5.01 15.07 -9.36
N LEU A 44 -5.94 15.15 -10.32
CA LEU A 44 -5.83 14.44 -11.60
C LEU A 44 -4.65 14.90 -12.47
N ARG A 45 -4.14 16.12 -12.27
CA ARG A 45 -2.86 16.58 -12.88
C ARG A 45 -1.65 15.82 -12.35
N ILE A 46 -1.71 15.30 -11.13
CA ILE A 46 -0.64 14.55 -10.47
C ILE A 46 -0.83 13.05 -10.70
N ALA A 47 -2.05 12.55 -10.48
CA ALA A 47 -2.42 11.15 -10.60
C ALA A 47 -3.65 10.99 -11.51
N PRO A 48 -3.46 10.89 -12.83
CA PRO A 48 -4.57 10.80 -13.78
C PRO A 48 -5.39 9.51 -13.66
N ASN A 49 -4.87 8.49 -12.96
CA ASN A 49 -5.58 7.25 -12.60
C ASN A 49 -6.53 7.43 -11.41
N ASN A 50 -6.81 8.66 -10.96
CA ASN A 50 -7.71 9.00 -9.86
C ASN A 50 -7.49 8.20 -8.57
N ARG A 51 -6.25 7.77 -8.31
CA ARG A 51 -5.88 6.91 -7.19
C ARG A 51 -4.71 7.48 -6.42
N MET A 52 -4.81 7.40 -5.10
CA MET A 52 -3.72 7.61 -4.17
C MET A 52 -3.01 6.27 -3.87
N PRO A 53 -1.76 6.28 -3.39
CA PRO A 53 -0.90 7.45 -3.16
C PRO A 53 -0.36 8.06 -4.45
N ALA A 54 0.00 9.33 -4.36
CA ALA A 54 0.82 10.03 -5.35
C ALA A 54 1.81 10.95 -4.63
N ILE A 55 2.93 11.26 -5.26
CA ILE A 55 3.92 12.20 -4.73
C ILE A 55 4.23 13.31 -5.73
N VAL A 56 4.72 14.42 -5.20
CA VAL A 56 5.52 15.41 -5.94
C VAL A 56 6.86 15.56 -5.24
N ASP A 57 7.94 15.22 -5.94
CA ASP A 57 9.30 15.45 -5.47
C ASP A 57 9.82 16.79 -5.98
N HIS A 58 9.95 17.76 -5.08
CA HIS A 58 10.42 19.11 -5.40
C HIS A 58 11.95 19.23 -5.50
N ALA A 59 12.68 18.17 -5.19
CA ALA A 59 14.14 18.15 -5.25
C ALA A 59 14.64 16.82 -5.81
N PRO A 60 14.34 16.50 -7.08
CA PRO A 60 14.80 15.27 -7.71
C PRO A 60 16.33 15.23 -7.77
N ALA A 61 16.91 14.02 -7.78
CA ALA A 61 18.36 13.83 -7.68
C ALA A 61 19.14 14.40 -8.88
N ASP A 62 18.49 14.57 -10.02
CA ASP A 62 19.07 15.16 -11.23
C ASP A 62 19.07 16.70 -11.24
N GLY A 63 18.52 17.34 -10.20
CA GLY A 63 18.39 18.80 -10.11
C GLY A 63 17.37 19.42 -11.06
N GLY A 64 16.55 18.59 -11.72
CA GLY A 64 15.52 19.02 -12.66
C GLY A 64 14.28 19.64 -12.01
N ALA A 65 13.27 19.87 -12.84
CA ALA A 65 11.95 20.32 -12.39
C ALA A 65 11.25 19.26 -11.50
N PRO A 66 10.26 19.65 -10.67
CA PRO A 66 9.57 18.70 -9.80
C PRO A 66 9.00 17.48 -10.55
N VAL A 67 9.15 16.30 -9.93
CA VAL A 67 8.68 15.02 -10.50
C VAL A 67 7.39 14.61 -9.81
N SER A 68 6.30 14.51 -10.56
CA SER A 68 5.04 13.91 -10.07
C SER A 68 5.00 12.41 -10.40
N LEU A 69 4.58 11.59 -9.44
CA LEU A 69 4.53 10.14 -9.61
C LEU A 69 3.32 9.54 -8.87
N PHE A 70 2.58 8.66 -9.55
CA PHE A 70 1.54 7.81 -8.95
C PHE A 70 1.96 6.33 -9.09
N GLU A 71 1.13 5.42 -8.57
CA GLU A 71 1.44 4.00 -8.35
C GLU A 71 2.41 3.74 -7.20
N SER A 72 1.91 3.13 -6.12
CA SER A 72 2.70 2.91 -4.90
C SER A 72 3.99 2.10 -5.14
N GLY A 73 4.00 1.14 -6.07
CA GLY A 73 5.21 0.39 -6.41
C GLY A 73 6.26 1.25 -7.13
N ALA A 74 5.82 2.12 -8.05
CA ALA A 74 6.70 3.05 -8.75
C ALA A 74 7.28 4.10 -7.78
N ILE A 75 6.45 4.60 -6.86
CA ILE A 75 6.87 5.54 -5.80
C ILE A 75 7.94 4.92 -4.89
N LEU A 76 7.72 3.69 -4.41
CA LEU A 76 8.70 3.00 -3.57
C LEU A 76 10.03 2.78 -4.32
N LEU A 77 9.96 2.35 -5.58
CA LEU A 77 11.15 2.16 -6.41
C LEU A 77 11.91 3.47 -6.62
N TYR A 78 11.21 4.54 -7.00
CA TYR A 78 11.79 5.87 -7.20
C TYR A 78 12.49 6.39 -5.94
N LEU A 79 11.83 6.30 -4.78
CA LEU A 79 12.40 6.78 -3.53
C LEU A 79 13.58 5.91 -3.06
N ALA A 80 13.53 4.59 -3.28
CA ALA A 80 14.63 3.68 -2.99
C ALA A 80 15.87 4.03 -3.83
N GLU A 81 15.69 4.27 -5.13
CA GLU A 81 16.77 4.67 -6.04
C GLU A 81 17.33 6.06 -5.67
N LYS A 82 16.46 7.02 -5.38
CA LYS A 82 16.85 8.36 -4.95
C LYS A 82 17.72 8.35 -3.69
N THR A 83 17.40 7.48 -2.74
CA THR A 83 18.06 7.45 -1.43
C THR A 83 19.18 6.42 -1.30
N GLY A 84 19.24 5.45 -2.23
CA GLY A 84 20.10 4.27 -2.09
C GLY A 84 19.72 3.36 -0.92
N ARG A 85 18.46 3.44 -0.44
CA ARG A 85 17.97 2.71 0.75
C ARG A 85 16.92 1.67 0.33
N PHE A 86 16.87 0.56 1.06
CA PHE A 86 15.80 -0.45 0.97
C PHE A 86 15.64 -1.18 -0.38
N LEU A 87 16.67 -1.09 -1.22
CA LEU A 87 16.80 -1.83 -2.48
C LEU A 87 18.28 -2.17 -2.68
N PRO A 88 18.66 -3.46 -2.70
CA PRO A 88 20.05 -3.86 -2.92
C PRO A 88 20.59 -3.35 -4.25
N GLY A 89 21.88 -2.99 -4.26
CA GLY A 89 22.57 -2.52 -5.47
C GLY A 89 23.11 -3.64 -6.36
N ASP A 90 23.28 -4.85 -5.83
CA ASP A 90 23.72 -6.01 -6.61
C ASP A 90 22.56 -6.59 -7.44
N LEU A 91 22.90 -7.24 -8.55
CA LEU A 91 21.93 -7.77 -9.50
C LEU A 91 20.94 -8.76 -8.86
N ARG A 92 21.41 -9.63 -7.95
CA ARG A 92 20.59 -10.72 -7.41
C ARG A 92 19.62 -10.20 -6.37
N GLY A 93 20.10 -9.43 -5.39
CA GLY A 93 19.26 -8.81 -4.37
C GLY A 93 18.23 -7.84 -4.97
N ARG A 94 18.63 -7.07 -5.99
CA ARG A 94 17.71 -6.19 -6.72
C ARG A 94 16.63 -6.98 -7.46
N ALA A 95 17.00 -8.01 -8.21
CA ALA A 95 16.05 -8.83 -8.95
C ALA A 95 15.05 -9.51 -8.00
N GLU A 96 15.52 -10.04 -6.89
CA GLU A 96 14.68 -10.70 -5.87
C GLU A 96 13.72 -9.69 -5.23
N THR A 97 14.19 -8.51 -4.84
CA THR A 97 13.34 -7.44 -4.28
C THR A 97 12.26 -7.01 -5.28
N LEU A 98 12.63 -6.76 -6.54
CA LEU A 98 11.68 -6.33 -7.57
C LEU A 98 10.66 -7.41 -7.89
N GLN A 99 11.06 -8.68 -7.95
CA GLN A 99 10.14 -9.80 -8.16
C GLN A 99 9.00 -9.78 -7.13
N TRP A 100 9.32 -9.60 -5.85
CA TRP A 100 8.32 -9.58 -4.79
C TRP A 100 7.53 -8.28 -4.71
N LEU A 101 8.14 -7.15 -5.05
CA LEU A 101 7.42 -5.89 -5.23
C LEU A 101 6.34 -6.02 -6.34
N PHE A 102 6.69 -6.58 -7.50
CA PHE A 102 5.75 -6.78 -8.58
C PHE A 102 4.72 -7.87 -8.29
N TRP A 103 5.10 -8.95 -7.59
CA TRP A 103 4.13 -9.93 -7.06
C TRP A 103 3.10 -9.27 -6.13
N GLN A 104 3.53 -8.34 -5.27
CA GLN A 104 2.62 -7.58 -4.42
C GLN A 104 1.67 -6.72 -5.27
N MET A 105 2.20 -5.99 -6.26
CA MET A 105 1.42 -5.08 -7.10
C MET A 105 0.44 -5.79 -8.03
N GLY A 106 0.79 -6.98 -8.55
CA GLY A 106 -0.04 -7.75 -9.48
C GLY A 106 -0.90 -8.84 -8.83
N GLY A 107 -0.57 -9.26 -7.60
CA GLY A 107 -1.21 -10.38 -6.91
C GLY A 107 -1.80 -9.96 -5.56
N LEU A 108 -0.93 -9.77 -4.55
CA LEU A 108 -1.35 -9.56 -3.16
C LEU A 108 -2.32 -8.38 -3.02
N GLY A 109 -1.94 -7.19 -3.49
CA GLY A 109 -2.78 -6.00 -3.38
C GLY A 109 -4.13 -6.14 -4.12
N PRO A 110 -4.13 -6.43 -5.43
CA PRO A 110 -5.36 -6.55 -6.19
C PRO A 110 -6.34 -7.60 -5.64
N MET A 111 -5.86 -8.80 -5.30
CA MET A 111 -6.73 -9.89 -4.84
C MET A 111 -7.32 -9.64 -3.45
N LEU A 112 -6.52 -9.10 -2.52
CA LEU A 112 -7.02 -8.71 -1.20
C LEU A 112 -7.98 -7.52 -1.29
N GLY A 113 -7.78 -6.63 -2.26
CA GLY A 113 -8.73 -5.56 -2.56
C GLY A 113 -10.10 -6.11 -2.99
N GLN A 114 -10.13 -7.17 -3.81
CA GLN A 114 -11.37 -7.86 -4.16
C GLN A 114 -12.00 -8.55 -2.95
N ASN A 115 -11.19 -9.20 -2.09
CA ASN A 115 -11.69 -9.75 -0.82
C ASN A 115 -12.37 -8.65 0.01
N HIS A 116 -11.70 -7.51 0.24
CA HIS A 116 -12.32 -6.40 0.98
C HIS A 116 -13.63 -5.94 0.33
N HIS A 117 -13.66 -5.82 -1.00
CA HIS A 117 -14.86 -5.39 -1.71
C HIS A 117 -16.04 -6.35 -1.47
N PHE A 118 -15.91 -7.63 -1.82
CA PHE A 118 -17.02 -8.57 -1.71
C PHE A 118 -17.38 -8.92 -0.25
N SER A 119 -16.39 -8.96 0.64
CA SER A 119 -16.61 -9.32 2.05
C SER A 119 -17.19 -8.16 2.86
N GLN A 120 -16.79 -6.91 2.59
CA GLN A 120 -17.07 -5.76 3.47
C GLN A 120 -17.97 -4.69 2.82
N TYR A 121 -17.81 -4.42 1.52
CA TYR A 121 -18.36 -3.21 0.91
C TYR A 121 -19.48 -3.44 -0.10
N ALA A 122 -19.51 -4.59 -0.77
CA ALA A 122 -20.53 -4.90 -1.76
C ALA A 122 -21.94 -4.80 -1.14
N PRO A 123 -22.90 -4.14 -1.82
CA PRO A 123 -24.25 -3.94 -1.30
C PRO A 123 -25.00 -5.26 -1.14
N GLU A 124 -24.67 -6.25 -1.97
CA GLU A 124 -25.22 -7.60 -1.91
C GLU A 124 -24.11 -8.60 -1.58
N LYS A 125 -24.45 -9.60 -0.76
CA LYS A 125 -23.54 -10.71 -0.47
C LYS A 125 -23.60 -11.72 -1.61
N ILE A 126 -22.45 -11.95 -2.25
CA ILE A 126 -22.29 -12.91 -3.34
C ILE A 126 -21.40 -14.05 -2.82
N PRO A 127 -21.97 -15.17 -2.32
CA PRO A 127 -21.20 -16.22 -1.63
C PRO A 127 -20.04 -16.78 -2.46
N TYR A 128 -20.26 -16.99 -3.76
CA TYR A 128 -19.21 -17.48 -4.66
C TYR A 128 -18.02 -16.51 -4.77
N ALA A 129 -18.28 -15.20 -4.91
CA ALA A 129 -17.22 -14.20 -5.01
C ALA A 129 -16.45 -14.07 -3.70
N ILE A 130 -17.16 -14.05 -2.57
CA ILE A 130 -16.56 -14.04 -1.23
C ILE A 130 -15.65 -15.25 -1.05
N ASP A 131 -16.16 -16.47 -1.27
CA ASP A 131 -15.40 -17.71 -1.12
C ASP A 131 -14.15 -17.72 -2.03
N ARG A 132 -14.30 -17.31 -3.29
CA ARG A 132 -13.20 -17.22 -4.25
C ARG A 132 -12.07 -16.32 -3.74
N TYR A 133 -12.39 -15.10 -3.30
CA TYR A 133 -11.36 -14.12 -2.91
C TYR A 133 -10.82 -14.35 -1.50
N VAL A 134 -11.58 -14.95 -0.58
CA VAL A 134 -11.06 -15.43 0.70
C VAL A 134 -10.07 -16.57 0.49
N LYS A 135 -10.37 -17.55 -0.37
CA LYS A 135 -9.44 -18.64 -0.70
C LYS A 135 -8.19 -18.16 -1.43
N GLU A 136 -8.32 -17.23 -2.37
CA GLU A 136 -7.14 -16.65 -3.04
C GLU A 136 -6.28 -15.84 -2.06
N THR A 137 -6.89 -15.09 -1.14
CA THR A 137 -6.18 -14.41 -0.05
C THR A 137 -5.39 -15.41 0.79
N ASN A 138 -6.03 -16.51 1.21
CA ASN A 138 -5.37 -17.57 1.96
C ASN A 138 -4.20 -18.21 1.19
N ARG A 139 -4.37 -18.47 -0.11
CA ARG A 139 -3.29 -18.99 -0.97
C ARG A 139 -2.10 -18.03 -1.01
N LEU A 140 -2.35 -16.73 -1.14
CA LEU A 140 -1.31 -15.69 -1.16
C LEU A 140 -0.60 -15.54 0.19
N TYR A 141 -1.32 -15.69 1.31
CA TYR A 141 -0.73 -15.78 2.64
C TYR A 141 0.19 -16.99 2.74
N GLY A 142 -0.26 -18.16 2.28
CA GLY A 142 0.57 -19.37 2.24
C GLY A 142 1.81 -19.25 1.34
N VAL A 143 1.73 -18.48 0.25
CA VAL A 143 2.92 -18.16 -0.58
C VAL A 143 3.93 -17.33 0.22
N LEU A 144 3.46 -16.28 0.91
CA LEU A 144 4.30 -15.41 1.70
C LEU A 144 4.89 -16.12 2.92
N ASP A 145 4.11 -16.96 3.59
CA ASP A 145 4.54 -17.77 4.73
C ASP A 145 5.66 -18.74 4.34
N ARG A 146 5.46 -19.55 3.27
CA ARG A 146 6.52 -20.44 2.77
C ARG A 146 7.76 -19.68 2.34
N ARG A 147 7.58 -18.49 1.76
CA ARG A 147 8.70 -17.63 1.38
C ARG A 147 9.49 -17.18 2.61
N LEU A 148 8.83 -16.90 3.73
CA LEU A 148 9.43 -16.40 4.96
C LEU A 148 9.99 -17.50 5.88
N ALA A 149 9.88 -18.77 5.49
CA ALA A 149 10.29 -19.91 6.30
C ALA A 149 11.79 -19.90 6.64
N ASP A 150 12.63 -19.49 5.69
CA ASP A 150 14.09 -19.58 5.76
C ASP A 150 14.80 -18.22 5.74
N ARG A 151 14.06 -17.12 5.91
CA ARG A 151 14.58 -15.75 5.77
C ARG A 151 13.87 -14.78 6.69
N ALA A 152 14.54 -13.70 7.09
CA ALA A 152 13.96 -12.67 7.94
C ALA A 152 12.87 -11.86 7.22
N PHE A 153 13.11 -11.48 5.96
CA PHE A 153 12.28 -10.59 5.15
C PHE A 153 12.02 -11.17 3.75
N VAL A 154 11.05 -10.59 3.04
CA VAL A 154 10.54 -11.16 1.78
C VAL A 154 11.62 -11.32 0.73
N ALA A 155 12.59 -10.40 0.66
CA ALA A 155 13.69 -10.44 -0.30
C ALA A 155 14.99 -11.07 0.22
N GLY A 156 15.05 -11.52 1.49
CA GLY A 156 16.27 -12.07 2.10
C GLY A 156 16.43 -11.66 3.56
N GLU A 157 17.66 -11.35 3.98
CA GLU A 157 17.98 -10.97 5.37
C GLU A 157 17.66 -9.50 5.70
N ASP A 158 17.59 -8.64 4.68
CA ASP A 158 17.37 -7.20 4.84
C ASP A 158 15.93 -6.81 4.58
N TYR A 159 15.43 -5.83 5.34
CA TYR A 159 14.13 -5.20 5.11
C TYR A 159 14.17 -4.34 3.84
N THR A 160 13.20 -4.51 2.94
CA THR A 160 13.19 -3.84 1.63
C THR A 160 11.85 -3.19 1.30
N ILE A 161 11.80 -2.49 0.16
CA ILE A 161 10.55 -2.00 -0.40
C ILE A 161 9.53 -3.10 -0.73
N ALA A 162 9.95 -4.37 -0.92
CA ALA A 162 9.02 -5.48 -1.10
C ALA A 162 8.21 -5.75 0.19
N ASP A 163 8.87 -5.66 1.35
CA ASP A 163 8.22 -5.82 2.65
C ASP A 163 7.29 -4.65 2.95
N MET A 164 7.74 -3.41 2.71
CA MET A 164 6.92 -2.20 2.86
C MET A 164 5.68 -2.22 1.97
N ALA A 165 5.78 -2.84 0.80
CA ALA A 165 4.66 -3.00 -0.11
C ALA A 165 3.65 -4.05 0.39
N ALA A 166 4.13 -5.15 0.97
CA ALA A 166 3.29 -6.27 1.40
C ALA A 166 2.63 -6.02 2.77
N TYR A 167 3.37 -5.48 3.74
CA TYR A 167 2.95 -5.39 5.14
C TYR A 167 1.60 -4.69 5.34
N PRO A 168 1.33 -3.51 4.75
CA PRO A 168 0.05 -2.83 4.93
C PRO A 168 -1.16 -3.62 4.44
N TRP A 169 -0.96 -4.56 3.51
CA TRP A 169 -2.01 -5.44 3.00
C TRP A 169 -2.27 -6.63 3.92
N ILE A 170 -1.31 -7.01 4.77
CA ILE A 170 -1.49 -8.06 5.79
C ILE A 170 -2.16 -7.50 7.06
N VAL A 171 -1.95 -6.22 7.40
CA VAL A 171 -2.53 -5.60 8.62
C VAL A 171 -4.03 -5.86 8.83
N PRO A 172 -4.92 -5.74 7.83
CA PRO A 172 -6.33 -6.03 8.02
C PRO A 172 -6.67 -7.52 7.82
N TRP A 173 -5.85 -8.45 8.32
CA TRP A 173 -6.01 -9.90 8.12
C TRP A 173 -7.35 -10.44 8.65
N GLU A 174 -7.82 -9.94 9.80
CA GLU A 174 -9.14 -10.32 10.36
C GLU A 174 -10.28 -10.00 9.38
N LYS A 175 -10.25 -8.79 8.80
CA LYS A 175 -11.24 -8.35 7.82
C LYS A 175 -11.16 -9.11 6.49
N GLN A 176 -10.07 -9.84 6.27
CA GLN A 176 -9.84 -10.71 5.12
C GLN A 176 -10.28 -12.15 5.38
N GLY A 177 -10.81 -12.45 6.57
CA GLY A 177 -11.22 -13.80 6.97
C GLY A 177 -10.03 -14.76 7.09
N GLN A 178 -8.86 -14.24 7.47
CA GLN A 178 -7.65 -15.04 7.70
C GLN A 178 -7.37 -15.16 9.19
N SER A 179 -6.46 -16.07 9.55
CA SER A 179 -5.78 -16.13 10.84
C SER A 179 -4.28 -16.11 10.60
N LEU A 180 -3.54 -15.28 11.34
CA LEU A 180 -2.07 -15.30 11.27
C LEU A 180 -1.49 -16.55 11.95
N ASP A 181 -2.23 -17.20 12.85
CA ASP A 181 -1.76 -18.42 13.54
C ASP A 181 -1.64 -19.61 12.58
N ASP A 182 -2.35 -19.59 11.45
CA ASP A 182 -2.25 -20.61 10.39
C ASP A 182 -0.95 -20.46 9.54
N HIS A 183 -0.22 -19.36 9.74
CA HIS A 183 0.93 -18.96 8.93
C HIS A 183 2.07 -18.43 9.84
N PRO A 184 2.79 -19.32 10.55
CA PRO A 184 3.70 -18.93 11.63
C PRO A 184 4.87 -18.06 11.17
N HIS A 185 5.39 -18.25 9.95
CA HIS A 185 6.49 -17.45 9.43
C HIS A 185 6.02 -16.06 8.99
N LEU A 186 4.83 -16.00 8.39
CA LEU A 186 4.15 -14.74 8.10
C LEU A 186 3.86 -13.96 9.40
N LYS A 187 3.36 -14.62 10.43
CA LYS A 187 3.09 -14.02 11.74
C LYS A 187 4.35 -13.41 12.36
N ARG A 188 5.46 -14.16 12.39
CA ARG A 188 6.76 -13.67 12.88
C ARG A 188 7.20 -12.41 12.13
N TRP A 189 7.15 -12.43 10.80
CA TRP A 189 7.51 -11.29 9.96
C TRP A 189 6.59 -10.09 10.19
N PHE A 190 5.29 -10.34 10.34
CA PHE A 190 4.28 -9.32 10.59
C PHE A 190 4.55 -8.59 11.93
N GLU A 191 4.74 -9.35 13.01
CA GLU A 191 5.04 -8.82 14.34
C GLU A 191 6.38 -8.06 14.34
N ALA A 192 7.40 -8.58 13.67
CA ALA A 192 8.69 -7.91 13.55
C ALA A 192 8.61 -6.54 12.86
N ILE A 193 7.79 -6.40 11.80
CA ILE A 193 7.59 -5.11 11.12
C ILE A 193 6.72 -4.18 11.96
N ALA A 194 5.69 -4.69 12.64
CA ALA A 194 4.84 -3.90 13.54
C ALA A 194 5.64 -3.21 14.65
N GLU A 195 6.67 -3.87 15.16
CA GLU A 195 7.49 -3.35 16.25
C GLU A 195 8.47 -2.24 15.82
N ARG A 196 8.72 -2.08 14.52
CA ARG A 196 9.66 -1.06 14.01
C ARG A 196 9.17 0.35 14.38
N PRO A 197 10.05 1.23 14.90
CA PRO A 197 9.68 2.60 15.25
C PRO A 197 9.04 3.38 14.10
N ALA A 198 9.60 3.24 12.89
CA ALA A 198 9.08 3.87 11.69
C ALA A 198 7.70 3.34 11.28
N THR A 199 7.40 2.05 11.52
CA THR A 199 6.04 1.50 11.34
C THR A 199 5.06 2.17 12.28
N LYS A 200 5.39 2.26 13.56
CA LYS A 200 4.53 2.93 14.56
C LYS A 200 4.31 4.40 14.19
N ALA A 201 5.35 5.11 13.78
CA ALA A 201 5.25 6.49 13.31
C ALA A 201 4.36 6.62 12.05
N ALA A 202 4.57 5.76 11.05
CA ALA A 202 3.80 5.79 9.80
C ALA A 202 2.30 5.54 10.01
N TYR A 203 1.93 4.67 10.96
CA TYR A 203 0.53 4.43 11.31
C TYR A 203 -0.08 5.54 12.18
N ALA A 204 0.72 6.25 12.98
CA ALA A 204 0.26 7.43 13.72
C ALA A 204 -0.23 8.55 12.79
N ARG A 205 0.40 8.71 11.61
CA ARG A 205 -0.02 9.66 10.56
C ARG A 205 -1.43 9.43 10.04
N ALA A 206 -2.00 8.23 10.20
CA ALA A 206 -3.34 7.94 9.72
C ALA A 206 -4.41 8.84 10.32
N LYS A 207 -4.32 9.10 11.63
CA LYS A 207 -5.27 9.96 12.35
C LYS A 207 -5.10 11.44 12.00
N GLU A 208 -3.89 11.86 11.63
CA GLU A 208 -3.62 13.22 11.15
C GLU A 208 -4.34 13.49 9.82
N ALA A 209 -4.37 12.51 8.91
CA ALA A 209 -5.03 12.63 7.61
C ALA A 209 -6.53 12.34 7.65
N ASN A 210 -6.97 11.40 8.48
CA ASN A 210 -8.38 11.03 8.66
C ASN A 210 -8.69 10.87 10.15
N PRO A 211 -9.37 11.86 10.77
CA PRO A 211 -9.78 11.77 12.18
C PRO A 211 -10.66 10.56 12.51
N ASN A 212 -11.35 9.98 11.51
CA ASN A 212 -12.21 8.81 11.65
C ASN A 212 -11.49 7.49 11.32
N TYR A 213 -10.16 7.49 11.19
CA TYR A 213 -9.40 6.28 10.88
C TYR A 213 -9.70 5.15 11.89
N GLY A 214 -9.99 3.95 11.35
CA GLY A 214 -10.40 2.77 12.12
C GLY A 214 -11.91 2.57 12.19
N GLN A 215 -12.72 3.59 11.90
CA GLN A 215 -14.18 3.46 11.83
C GLN A 215 -14.63 2.84 10.50
N PRO A 216 -15.80 2.17 10.47
CA PRO A 216 -16.41 1.71 9.23
C PRO A 216 -16.70 2.86 8.27
N MET A 217 -16.60 2.59 6.97
CA MET A 217 -16.93 3.55 5.91
C MET A 217 -18.44 3.80 5.86
N SER A 218 -18.85 5.06 5.72
CA SER A 218 -20.27 5.43 5.54
C SER A 218 -20.81 4.94 4.19
N GLU A 219 -22.14 4.78 4.08
CA GLU A 219 -22.78 4.36 2.83
C GLU A 219 -22.55 5.36 1.69
N ASP A 220 -22.52 6.66 1.98
CA ASP A 220 -22.23 7.68 0.96
C ASP A 220 -20.79 7.57 0.46
N ALA A 221 -19.83 7.32 1.36
CA ALA A 221 -18.44 7.09 0.96
C ALA A 221 -18.29 5.82 0.11
N LYS A 222 -19.04 4.75 0.40
CA LYS A 222 -19.06 3.53 -0.43
C LYS A 222 -19.56 3.83 -1.85
N LYS A 223 -20.64 4.62 -2.00
CA LYS A 223 -21.18 5.02 -3.31
C LYS A 223 -20.14 5.78 -4.13
N VAL A 224 -19.44 6.74 -3.52
CA VAL A 224 -18.36 7.51 -4.18
C VAL A 224 -17.19 6.60 -4.57
N MET A 225 -16.80 5.65 -3.71
CA MET A 225 -15.64 4.80 -3.96
C MET A 225 -15.88 3.68 -4.97
N PHE A 226 -17.07 3.11 -5.02
CA PHE A 226 -17.37 1.91 -5.83
C PHE A 226 -18.32 2.16 -7.00
N GLY A 227 -18.92 3.35 -7.11
CA GLY A 227 -19.76 3.76 -8.24
C GLY A 227 -19.01 4.50 -9.36
N GLN A 228 -17.71 4.22 -9.55
CA GLN A 228 -16.84 4.97 -10.46
C GLN A 228 -16.85 4.39 -11.87
N ASP A 229 -16.84 5.25 -12.88
CA ASP A 229 -16.64 4.90 -14.29
C ASP A 229 -15.77 5.95 -15.02
N ALA A 230 -15.63 5.80 -16.34
CA ALA A 230 -14.83 6.70 -17.16
C ALA A 230 -15.34 8.16 -17.20
N ALA A 231 -16.59 8.43 -16.80
CA ALA A 231 -17.10 9.79 -16.69
C ALA A 231 -16.50 10.54 -15.49
N ASN A 232 -16.07 9.83 -14.45
CA ASN A 232 -15.44 10.43 -13.25
C ASN A 232 -13.97 10.86 -13.47
N THR A 233 -13.36 10.50 -14.60
CA THR A 233 -11.95 10.81 -14.91
C THR A 233 -11.77 11.88 -16.00
N LYS A 234 -12.85 12.58 -16.40
CA LYS A 234 -12.77 13.64 -17.41
C LYS A 234 -12.03 14.86 -16.83
N ARG A 235 -11.04 15.35 -17.59
CA ARG A 235 -10.21 16.51 -17.25
C ARG A 235 -10.94 17.83 -17.50
#